data_AF-A0A7V2QCN7-F1
#
_entry.id   AF-A0A7V2QCN7-F1
#
_cell.length_a   1.000
_cell.length_b   1.000
_cell.length_c   1.000
_cell.angle_alpha   90.00
_cell.angle_beta   90.00
_cell.angle_gamma   90.00
#
_symmetry.space_group_name_H-M   'P 1'
#
loop_
_entity.id
_entity.type
_entity.pdbx_description
1 polymer ?
#
loop_
_entity_poly.entity_id
_entity_poly.type
_entity_poly.pdbx_seq_one_letter_code
_entity_poly.pdbx_strand_id
1 'polypeptide(L)' 'MVCKESGESKVILFNASGHGLLDLAAYDAFHREELPDYELEQEKIKQALVELPQV' A
#
# COMPACT_ATOMS: atom_id res chain seq x y z
N MET A 1 6.19 5.92 32.00
CA MET A 1 5.05 5.34 31.25
C MET A 1 3.91 6.36 31.34
N VAL A 2 4.02 7.45 30.58
CA VAL A 2 3.33 8.74 30.85
C VAL A 2 1.81 8.58 31.02
N CYS A 3 1.15 7.78 30.18
CA CYS A 3 -0.29 7.51 30.29
C CYS A 3 -0.67 6.72 31.56
N LYS A 4 0.20 5.83 32.03
CA LYS A 4 -0.01 5.07 33.28
C LYS A 4 0.21 5.95 34.51
N GLU A 5 1.14 6.90 34.44
CA GLU A 5 1.45 7.87 35.51
C GLU A 5 0.38 8.97 35.61
N SER A 6 -0.17 9.42 34.48
CA SER A 6 -1.24 10.44 34.45
C SER A 6 -2.65 9.89 34.65
N GLY A 7 -2.84 8.56 34.57
CA GLY A 7 -4.15 7.92 34.61
C GLY A 7 -4.98 8.12 33.33
N GLU A 8 -4.41 8.72 32.29
CA GLU A 8 -5.08 9.00 31.03
C GLU A 8 -4.96 7.81 30.07
N SER A 9 -6.11 7.26 29.63
CA SER A 9 -6.13 6.25 28.57
C SER A 9 -6.16 6.92 27.19
N LYS A 10 -4.98 7.17 26.60
CA LYS A 10 -4.88 7.70 25.23
C LYS A 10 -5.05 6.58 24.21
N VAL A 11 -6.01 6.75 23.30
CA VAL A 11 -6.26 5.82 22.19
C VAL A 11 -5.65 6.39 20.91
N ILE A 12 -4.75 5.64 20.29
CA ILE A 12 -4.24 5.94 18.95
C ILE A 12 -5.01 5.05 17.97
N LEU A 13 -5.91 5.65 17.19
CA LEU A 13 -6.52 4.97 16.06
C LEU A 13 -5.51 4.97 14.90
N PHE A 14 -5.11 3.78 14.47
CA PHE A 14 -4.21 3.55 13.35
C PHE A 14 -4.88 2.55 12.40
N ASN A 15 -4.66 2.70 11.09
CA ASN A 15 -5.22 1.87 10.02
C ASN A 15 -6.75 1.92 9.85
N ALA A 16 -7.30 3.09 9.52
CA ALA A 16 -8.64 3.22 8.95
C ALA A 16 -8.69 2.77 7.46
N SER A 17 -8.07 1.64 7.15
CA SER A 17 -7.80 1.16 5.78
C SER A 17 -8.88 0.19 5.31
N GLY A 18 -10.12 0.69 5.12
CA GLY A 18 -11.21 -0.05 4.46
C GLY A 18 -11.42 -1.50 4.93
N HIS A 19 -12.01 -2.35 4.08
CA HIS A 19 -12.23 -3.77 4.40
C HIS A 19 -11.08 -4.70 3.97
N GLY A 20 -10.06 -4.15 3.30
CA GLY A 20 -8.84 -4.87 2.90
C GLY A 20 -9.01 -6.00 1.88
N LEU A 21 -10.21 -6.32 1.38
CA LEU A 21 -10.40 -7.50 0.50
C LEU A 21 -9.51 -7.49 -0.75
N LEU A 22 -9.25 -6.32 -1.33
CA LEU A 22 -8.39 -6.19 -2.50
C LEU A 22 -6.90 -6.41 -2.16
N ASP A 23 -6.51 -6.06 -0.92
CA ASP A 23 -5.12 -6.12 -0.47
C ASP A 23 -4.77 -7.48 0.14
N LEU A 24 -5.75 -8.25 0.64
CA LEU A 24 -5.52 -9.54 1.30
C LEU A 24 -4.88 -10.59 0.38
N ALA A 25 -5.25 -10.61 -0.91
CA ALA A 25 -4.65 -11.53 -1.88
C ALA A 25 -3.17 -11.19 -2.14
N ALA A 26 -2.87 -9.90 -2.28
CA ALA A 26 -1.49 -9.42 -2.44
C ALA A 26 -0.66 -9.66 -1.16
N TYR A 27 -1.27 -9.52 0.02
CA TYR A 27 -0.64 -9.80 1.30
C TYR A 27 -0.27 -11.28 1.46
N ASP A 28 -1.19 -12.20 1.14
CA ASP A 28 -0.90 -13.65 1.15
C ASP A 28 0.20 -14.00 0.13
N ALA A 29 0.14 -13.47 -1.09
CA ALA A 29 1.17 -13.68 -2.10
C ALA A 29 2.55 -13.15 -1.66
N PHE A 30 2.60 -11.99 -0.99
CA PHE A 30 3.84 -11.45 -0.42
C PHE A 30 4.42 -12.39 0.64
N HIS A 31 3.60 -12.88 1.58
CA HIS A 31 4.07 -13.81 2.62
C HIS A 31 4.45 -15.19 2.10
N ARG A 32 3.90 -15.60 0.95
CA ARG A 32 4.29 -16.83 0.24
C ARG A 32 5.51 -16.66 -0.64
N GLU A 33 6.08 -15.46 -0.74
CA GLU A 33 7.15 -15.13 -1.69
C GLU A 33 6.73 -15.36 -3.16
N GLU A 34 5.43 -15.29 -3.45
CA GLU A 34 4.84 -15.50 -4.78
C GLU A 34 4.62 -14.19 -5.55
N LEU A 35 4.88 -13.05 -4.92
CA LEU A 35 4.73 -11.75 -5.57
C LEU A 35 5.88 -11.51 -6.58
N PRO A 36 5.62 -11.46 -7.89
CA PRO A 36 6.68 -11.31 -8.87
C PRO A 36 7.25 -9.89 -8.84
N ASP A 37 8.57 -9.77 -8.97
CA ASP A 37 9.23 -8.50 -9.25
C ASP A 37 9.01 -8.16 -10.74
N TYR A 38 7.88 -7.52 -11.01
CA TYR A 38 7.46 -7.21 -12.37
C TYR A 38 8.17 -5.95 -12.88
N GLU A 39 9.14 -6.14 -13.77
CA GLU A 39 9.73 -5.05 -14.52
C GLU A 39 8.83 -4.62 -15.68
N LEU A 40 8.39 -3.36 -15.67
CA LEU A 40 7.61 -2.81 -16.77
C LEU A 40 8.50 -2.53 -17.98
N GLU A 41 8.12 -3.09 -19.13
CA GLU A 41 8.80 -2.85 -20.41
C GLU A 41 8.86 -1.36 -20.76
N GLN A 42 10.06 -0.88 -21.08
CA GLN A 42 10.29 0.53 -21.48
C GLN A 42 9.43 0.97 -22.67
N GLU A 43 9.12 0.05 -23.58
CA GLU A 43 8.29 0.37 -24.75
C GLU A 43 6.85 0.71 -24.35
N LYS A 44 6.27 -0.01 -23.38
CA LYS A 44 4.94 0.30 -22.84
C LYS A 44 4.91 1.66 -22.15
N ILE A 45 6.00 2.01 -21.46
CA ILE A 45 6.15 3.34 -20.84
C ILE A 45 6.15 4.43 -21.92
N LYS A 46 6.99 4.28 -22.95
CA LYS A 46 7.06 5.26 -24.06
C LYS A 46 5.71 5.44 -24.75
N GLN A 47 4.99 4.36 -25.01
CA GLN A 47 3.66 4.41 -25.61
C GLN A 47 2.67 5.20 -24.74
N ALA A 48 2.60 4.91 -23.44
CA ALA A 48 1.73 5.64 -22.52
C ALA A 48 2.05 7.13 -22.45
N LEU A 49 3.34 7.50 -22.55
CA LEU A 49 3.77 8.90 -22.54
C LEU A 49 3.32 9.69 -23.77
N VAL A 50 3.12 9.02 -24.92
CA VAL A 50 2.60 9.68 -26.15
C VAL A 50 1.14 10.12 -25.97
N GLU A 51 0.36 9.39 -25.18
CA GLU A 51 -1.06 9.65 -24.96
C GLU A 51 -1.32 10.74 -23.90
N LEU A 52 -0.28 11.25 -23.24
CA LEU A 52 -0.42 12.29 -22.24
C LEU A 52 -0.84 13.64 -22.87
N PRO A 53 -1.81 14.34 -22.29
CA PRO A 53 -2.19 15.67 -22.77
C PRO A 53 -1.03 16.64 -22.61
N GLN A 54 -0.80 17.46 -23.63
CA GLN A 54 0.15 18.58 -23.55
C GLN A 54 -0.52 19.73 -22.79
N VAL A 55 0.07 20.14 -21.67
CA VAL A 55 -0.34 21.31 -20.88
C VAL A 55 0.43 22.57 -21.26
#